data_AF-A0A5T5CNC2-F1
#
_entry.id   AF-A0A5T5CNC2-F1
#
_cell.length_a   1.000
_cell.length_b   1.000
_cell.length_c   1.000
_cell.angle_alpha   90.00
_cell.angle_beta   90.00
_cell.angle_gamma   90.00
#
_symmetry.space_group_name_H-M   'P 1'
#
loop_
_entity.id
_entity.type
_entity.pdbx_description
1 polymer ?
#
loop_
_entity_poly.entity_id
_entity_poly.type
_entity_poly.pdbx_seq_one_letter_code
_entity_poly.pdbx_strand_id
1 'polypeptide(L)'
;AGFKAQISSWLAHLAEDDALRANTFTLATEATSSCEDRVTFFLHQMRNVQLVHNAEKGEYDDNLAALVATGRVMFRLEKLEQIAREKVRTLALVDELEVWLAYQNKLKKSLGLTSVTAEMRFFDVSGVTVTDLQAAELQVKAAEKSEFRGWILQWGPLHSVLERKAPERINALREKQILDYEETYRMLSDTELKPSGLVGNTDAERTMGARAMESAEKAFLDGLRPLVDEILGSYLQVQWRLT
;
A
#
# COMPACT_ATOMS: atom_id res chain seq x y z
N ALA A 1 -6.96 25.58 3.54
CA ALA A 1 -7.56 25.29 4.85
C ALA A 1 -7.84 23.79 5.07
N GLY A 2 -8.10 23.01 4.01
CA GLY A 2 -8.46 21.60 4.12
C GLY A 2 -7.39 20.67 4.71
N PHE A 3 -6.14 20.74 4.23
CA PHE A 3 -5.08 19.83 4.70
C PHE A 3 -4.83 19.92 6.21
N LYS A 4 -4.76 21.14 6.75
CA LYS A 4 -4.62 21.36 8.21
C LYS A 4 -5.78 20.72 8.99
N ALA A 5 -7.02 20.88 8.54
CA ALA A 5 -8.18 20.29 9.20
C ALA A 5 -8.14 18.76 9.18
N GLN A 6 -7.71 18.17 8.07
CA GLN A 6 -7.52 16.72 7.97
C GLN A 6 -6.47 16.22 8.97
N ILE A 7 -5.31 16.87 9.03
CA ILE A 7 -4.26 16.49 9.99
C ILE A 7 -4.75 16.70 11.43
N SER A 8 -5.47 17.78 11.72
CA SER A 8 -6.04 18.00 13.05
C SER A 8 -7.05 16.91 13.45
N SER A 9 -7.93 16.49 12.55
CA SER A 9 -8.87 15.39 12.81
C SER A 9 -8.12 14.09 13.07
N TRP A 10 -7.07 13.81 12.28
CA TRP A 10 -6.26 12.62 12.46
C TRP A 10 -5.50 12.62 13.80
N LEU A 11 -4.92 13.76 14.18
CA LEU A 11 -4.26 13.92 15.48
C LEU A 11 -5.23 13.74 16.66
N ALA A 12 -6.51 14.11 16.52
CA ALA A 12 -7.52 13.86 17.53
C ALA A 12 -7.75 12.35 17.72
N HIS A 13 -7.84 11.58 16.64
CA HIS A 13 -7.93 10.11 16.71
C HIS A 13 -6.70 9.49 17.39
N LEU A 14 -5.50 9.99 17.09
CA LEU A 14 -4.27 9.54 17.77
C LEU A 14 -4.28 9.85 19.28
N ALA A 15 -4.92 10.95 19.69
CA ALA A 15 -4.99 11.31 21.11
C ALA A 15 -5.88 10.33 21.90
N GLU A 16 -6.89 9.75 21.25
CA GLU A 16 -7.85 8.82 21.87
C GLU A 16 -7.37 7.36 21.87
N ASP A 17 -6.33 7.04 21.10
CA ASP A 17 -5.90 5.66 20.86
C ASP A 17 -4.38 5.47 21.07
N ASP A 18 -4.03 4.89 22.22
CA ASP A 18 -2.63 4.71 22.65
C ASP A 18 -1.83 3.80 21.73
N ALA A 19 -2.44 2.71 21.25
CA ALA A 19 -1.78 1.73 20.38
C ALA A 19 -1.55 2.32 18.98
N LEU A 20 -2.57 2.98 18.40
CA LEU A 20 -2.42 3.68 17.13
C LEU A 20 -1.35 4.78 17.21
N ARG A 21 -1.32 5.52 18.31
CA ARG A 21 -0.34 6.58 18.54
C ARG A 21 1.08 6.02 18.63
N ALA A 22 1.29 4.94 19.38
CA ALA A 22 2.58 4.28 19.48
C ALA A 22 3.08 3.80 18.10
N ASN A 23 2.23 3.10 17.34
CA ASN A 23 2.58 2.61 16.00
C ASN A 23 2.91 3.75 15.03
N THR A 24 2.14 4.84 15.09
CA THR A 24 2.38 6.03 14.24
C THR A 24 3.70 6.72 14.57
N PHE A 25 4.06 6.81 15.86
CA PHE A 25 5.31 7.44 16.29
C PHE A 25 6.55 6.64 15.88
N THR A 26 6.47 5.31 15.88
CA THR A 26 7.52 4.44 15.35
C THR A 26 7.79 4.75 13.87
N LEU A 27 6.75 4.79 13.04
CA LEU A 27 6.89 5.16 11.62
C LEU A 27 7.43 6.59 11.42
N ALA A 28 7.02 7.54 12.26
CA ALA A 28 7.54 8.90 12.18
C ALA A 28 9.05 8.97 12.48
N THR A 29 9.53 8.11 13.38
CA THR A 29 10.97 8.04 13.72
C THR A 29 11.78 7.51 12.54
N GLU A 30 11.27 6.47 11.86
CA GLU A 30 11.87 5.96 10.62
C GLU A 30 11.89 7.04 9.53
N ALA A 31 10.81 7.80 9.41
CA ALA A 31 10.68 8.91 8.46
C ALA A 31 11.77 9.97 8.59
N THR A 32 12.15 10.30 9.82
CA THR A 32 13.19 11.29 10.10
C THR A 32 14.61 10.74 9.98
N SER A 33 14.77 9.42 9.84
CA SER A 33 16.08 8.75 9.76
C SER A 33 16.53 8.45 8.32
N SER A 34 15.60 8.40 7.36
CA SER A 34 15.93 8.25 5.94
C SER A 34 16.18 9.61 5.27
N CYS A 35 17.40 9.86 4.80
CA CYS A 35 17.86 11.14 4.24
C CYS A 35 17.32 11.52 2.84
N GLU A 36 16.06 11.23 2.49
CA GLU A 36 15.44 11.77 1.28
C GLU A 36 14.00 12.22 1.58
N ASP A 37 13.64 13.40 1.09
CA ASP A 37 12.35 14.07 1.25
C ASP A 37 11.16 13.16 0.88
N ARG A 38 10.64 12.41 1.85
CA ARG A 38 9.56 11.41 1.64
C ARG A 38 8.37 11.65 2.56
N VAL A 39 8.10 12.90 2.93
CA VAL A 39 7.02 13.26 3.86
C VAL A 39 5.64 12.77 3.37
N THR A 40 5.40 12.80 2.06
CA THR A 40 4.18 12.29 1.39
C THR A 40 4.02 10.78 1.56
N PHE A 41 5.08 10.03 1.28
CA PHE A 41 5.15 8.57 1.47
C PHE A 41 4.86 8.21 2.93
N PHE A 42 5.55 8.84 3.88
CA PHE A 42 5.34 8.53 5.30
C PHE A 42 3.94 8.91 5.78
N LEU A 43 3.35 10.00 5.29
CA LEU A 43 1.94 10.32 5.59
C LEU A 43 0.98 9.26 5.03
N HIS A 44 1.24 8.72 3.83
CA HIS A 44 0.48 7.61 3.28
C HIS A 44 0.64 6.33 4.13
N GLN A 45 1.86 6.00 4.54
CA GLN A 45 2.14 4.85 5.42
C GLN A 45 1.46 4.97 6.79
N MET A 46 1.47 6.16 7.39
CA MET A 46 0.80 6.42 8.67
C MET A 46 -0.72 6.25 8.57
N ARG A 47 -1.33 6.66 7.45
CA ARG A 47 -2.76 6.36 7.19
C ARG A 47 -3.00 4.87 7.02
N ASN A 48 -2.10 4.15 6.36
CA ASN A 48 -2.21 2.71 6.23
C ASN A 48 -2.16 2.02 7.61
N VAL A 49 -1.30 2.47 8.53
CA VAL A 49 -1.28 1.99 9.92
C VAL A 49 -2.60 2.24 10.64
N GLN A 50 -3.21 3.41 10.46
CA GLN A 50 -4.55 3.64 10.99
C GLN A 50 -5.57 2.64 10.44
N LEU A 51 -5.55 2.37 9.13
CA LEU A 51 -6.47 1.42 8.51
C LEU A 51 -6.22 -0.01 8.96
N VAL A 52 -4.96 -0.41 9.17
CA VAL A 52 -4.61 -1.71 9.76
C VAL A 52 -5.17 -1.80 11.18
N HIS A 53 -4.97 -0.77 12.00
CA HIS A 53 -5.46 -0.74 13.37
C HIS A 53 -7.00 -0.80 13.46
N ASN A 54 -7.69 -0.02 12.63
CA ASN A 54 -9.15 -0.06 12.51
C ASN A 54 -9.62 -1.43 12.02
N ALA A 55 -8.90 -2.02 11.06
CA ALA A 55 -9.13 -3.37 10.63
C ALA A 55 -8.95 -4.32 11.80
N GLU A 56 -7.82 -4.36 12.50
CA GLU A 56 -7.52 -5.19 13.68
C GLU A 56 -8.60 -5.13 14.78
N LYS A 57 -9.20 -3.96 15.00
CA LYS A 57 -10.32 -3.76 15.92
C LYS A 57 -11.66 -4.33 15.46
N GLY A 58 -11.76 -4.80 14.22
CA GLY A 58 -12.98 -5.39 13.67
C GLY A 58 -13.92 -4.39 13.00
N GLU A 59 -13.53 -3.13 12.79
CA GLU A 59 -14.41 -2.09 12.21
C GLU A 59 -14.98 -2.45 10.82
N TYR A 60 -14.29 -3.33 10.10
CA TYR A 60 -14.66 -3.76 8.76
C TYR A 60 -15.30 -5.14 8.68
N ASP A 61 -15.48 -5.85 9.79
CA ASP A 61 -15.94 -7.25 9.77
C ASP A 61 -17.36 -7.39 9.22
N ASP A 62 -18.23 -6.45 9.56
CA ASP A 62 -19.61 -6.39 9.07
C ASP A 62 -19.77 -5.46 7.86
N ASN A 63 -18.68 -4.81 7.41
CA ASN A 63 -18.70 -3.83 6.33
C ASN A 63 -17.53 -4.01 5.35
N LEU A 64 -17.50 -5.19 4.73
CA LEU A 64 -16.51 -5.54 3.71
C LEU A 64 -16.57 -4.61 2.48
N ALA A 65 -17.72 -4.03 2.19
CA ALA A 65 -17.85 -3.01 1.15
C ALA A 65 -17.02 -1.75 1.47
N ALA A 66 -17.04 -1.29 2.72
CA ALA A 66 -16.22 -0.16 3.16
C ALA A 66 -14.72 -0.49 3.16
N LEU A 67 -14.34 -1.73 3.51
CA LEU A 67 -12.96 -2.19 3.40
C LEU A 67 -12.44 -2.08 1.95
N VAL A 68 -13.19 -2.64 0.99
CA VAL A 68 -12.81 -2.60 -0.43
C VAL A 68 -12.82 -1.17 -0.96
N ALA A 69 -13.81 -0.36 -0.61
CA ALA A 69 -13.85 1.06 -1.00
C ALA A 69 -12.63 1.82 -0.48
N THR A 70 -12.23 1.56 0.77
CA THR A 70 -11.05 2.15 1.40
C THR A 70 -9.77 1.68 0.71
N GLY A 71 -9.64 0.38 0.45
CA GLY A 71 -8.51 -0.20 -0.29
C GLY A 71 -8.36 0.43 -1.68
N ARG A 72 -9.46 0.67 -2.40
CA ARG A 72 -9.43 1.37 -3.72
C ARG A 72 -8.92 2.80 -3.60
N VAL A 73 -9.35 3.54 -2.58
CA VAL A 73 -8.83 4.90 -2.34
C VAL A 73 -7.33 4.84 -2.05
N MET A 74 -6.87 3.92 -1.20
CA MET A 74 -5.44 3.75 -0.90
C MET A 74 -4.62 3.39 -2.14
N PHE A 75 -5.08 2.43 -2.95
CA PHE A 75 -4.46 2.09 -4.23
C PHE A 75 -4.31 3.31 -5.14
N ARG A 76 -5.37 4.12 -5.29
CA ARG A 76 -5.35 5.33 -6.11
C ARG A 76 -4.35 6.35 -5.57
N LEU A 77 -4.29 6.54 -4.25
CA LEU A 77 -3.34 7.47 -3.62
C LEU A 77 -1.89 7.03 -3.82
N GLU A 78 -1.60 5.72 -3.71
CA GLU A 78 -0.27 5.16 -3.97
C GLU A 78 0.15 5.37 -5.43
N LYS A 79 -0.76 5.12 -6.39
CA LYS A 79 -0.48 5.40 -7.80
C LYS A 79 -0.25 6.88 -8.09
N LEU A 80 -1.00 7.77 -7.44
CA LEU A 80 -0.77 9.21 -7.55
C LEU A 80 0.56 9.64 -6.91
N GLU A 81 1.01 8.98 -5.84
CA GLU A 81 2.34 9.20 -5.27
C GLU A 81 3.45 8.82 -6.26
N GLN A 82 3.32 7.67 -6.92
CA GLN A 82 4.28 7.23 -7.96
C GLN A 82 4.34 8.23 -9.12
N ILE A 83 3.18 8.67 -9.63
CA ILE A 83 3.08 9.67 -10.70
C ILE A 83 3.67 11.03 -10.26
N ALA A 84 3.37 11.46 -9.03
CA ALA A 84 3.92 12.70 -8.49
C ALA A 84 5.45 12.65 -8.41
N ARG A 85 6.01 11.53 -7.93
CA ARG A 85 7.46 11.33 -7.86
C ARG A 85 8.13 11.37 -9.23
N GLU A 86 7.52 10.74 -10.24
CA GLU A 86 8.01 10.82 -11.62
C GLU A 86 7.97 12.27 -12.15
N LYS A 87 6.91 13.02 -11.85
CA LYS A 87 6.79 14.43 -12.24
C LYS A 87 7.84 15.30 -11.54
N VAL A 88 8.07 15.10 -10.24
CA VAL A 88 9.08 15.87 -9.47
C VAL A 88 10.47 15.74 -10.09
N ARG A 89 10.85 14.55 -10.60
CA ARG A 89 12.13 14.34 -11.30
C ARG A 89 12.29 15.18 -12.57
N THR A 90 11.19 15.68 -13.14
CA THR A 90 11.20 16.55 -14.33
C THR A 90 11.25 18.05 -13.99
N LEU A 91 11.08 18.40 -12.72
CA LEU A 91 10.97 19.79 -12.25
C LEU A 91 12.25 20.19 -11.52
N ALA A 92 12.77 21.39 -11.83
CA ALA A 92 14.05 21.84 -11.27
C ALA A 92 13.95 22.48 -9.87
N LEU A 93 12.76 22.99 -9.48
CA LEU A 93 12.58 23.74 -8.23
C LEU A 93 11.12 23.68 -7.75
N VAL A 94 10.63 22.49 -7.37
CA VAL A 94 9.27 22.31 -6.84
C VAL A 94 9.29 21.37 -5.63
N ASP A 95 8.45 21.66 -4.64
CA ASP A 95 8.22 20.80 -3.47
C ASP A 95 7.41 19.56 -3.87
N GLU A 96 7.92 18.36 -3.58
CA GLU A 96 7.25 17.08 -3.84
C GLU A 96 5.85 17.01 -3.21
N LEU A 97 5.69 17.59 -2.02
CA LEU A 97 4.41 17.64 -1.33
C LEU A 97 3.39 18.46 -2.12
N GLU A 98 3.81 19.57 -2.75
CA GLU A 98 2.92 20.39 -3.55
C GLU A 98 2.47 19.70 -4.84
N VAL A 99 3.38 18.97 -5.52
CA VAL A 99 3.03 18.16 -6.71
C VAL A 99 2.01 17.09 -6.35
N TRP A 100 2.25 16.36 -5.27
CA TRP A 100 1.36 15.29 -4.80
C TRP A 100 -0.02 15.82 -4.39
N LEU A 101 -0.05 16.91 -3.61
CA LEU A 101 -1.30 17.56 -3.21
C LEU A 101 -2.06 18.11 -4.43
N ALA A 102 -1.38 18.60 -5.46
CA ALA A 102 -2.01 19.06 -6.70
C ALA A 102 -2.75 17.92 -7.40
N TYR A 103 -2.11 16.76 -7.60
CA TYR A 103 -2.78 15.58 -8.17
C TYR A 103 -3.98 15.13 -7.35
N GLN A 104 -3.81 14.96 -6.03
CA GLN A 104 -4.90 14.52 -5.15
C GLN A 104 -6.08 15.48 -5.17
N ASN A 105 -5.82 16.78 -5.06
CA ASN A 105 -6.86 17.79 -5.00
C ASN A 105 -7.66 17.87 -6.31
N LYS A 106 -6.96 17.93 -7.44
CA LYS A 106 -7.59 18.07 -8.76
C LYS A 106 -8.29 16.80 -9.20
N LEU A 107 -7.77 15.62 -8.85
CA LEU A 107 -8.37 14.33 -9.19
C LEU A 107 -9.31 13.79 -8.11
N LYS A 108 -9.55 14.54 -7.03
CA LYS A 108 -10.45 14.13 -5.94
C LYS A 108 -11.80 13.66 -6.45
N LYS A 109 -12.44 14.47 -7.31
CA LYS A 109 -13.78 14.18 -7.83
C LYS A 109 -13.76 13.03 -8.84
N SER A 110 -12.80 13.03 -9.76
CA SER A 110 -12.76 12.04 -10.84
C SER A 110 -12.31 10.66 -10.40
N LEU A 111 -11.47 10.57 -9.36
CA LEU A 111 -11.00 9.31 -8.75
C LEU A 111 -11.72 8.96 -7.44
N GLY A 112 -12.70 9.76 -7.01
CA GLY A 112 -13.49 9.50 -5.79
C GLY A 112 -12.63 9.42 -4.52
N LEU A 113 -11.65 10.31 -4.36
CA LEU A 113 -10.74 10.34 -3.21
C LEU A 113 -11.45 10.95 -1.99
N THR A 114 -12.25 10.14 -1.30
CA THR A 114 -13.07 10.56 -0.14
C THR A 114 -12.23 11.09 1.03
N SER A 115 -10.99 10.61 1.15
CA SER A 115 -10.05 11.02 2.20
C SER A 115 -9.31 12.34 1.88
N VAL A 116 -9.40 12.89 0.67
CA VAL A 116 -8.63 14.11 0.30
C VAL A 116 -9.48 15.36 0.50
N THR A 117 -8.90 16.46 0.97
CA THR A 117 -9.64 17.73 1.12
C THR A 117 -9.66 18.55 -0.17
N ALA A 118 -10.76 19.29 -0.39
CA ALA A 118 -11.11 19.88 -1.69
C ALA A 118 -10.35 21.16 -2.05
N GLU A 119 -9.58 21.77 -1.15
CA GLU A 119 -8.95 23.08 -1.42
C GLU A 119 -7.45 23.11 -1.21
N MET A 120 -6.72 23.35 -2.31
CA MET A 120 -5.31 23.73 -2.32
C MET A 120 -5.19 25.20 -2.78
N ARG A 121 -4.51 26.02 -1.98
CA ARG A 121 -4.33 27.47 -2.24
C ARG A 121 -3.21 27.75 -3.26
N PHE A 122 -2.30 26.81 -3.47
CA PHE A 122 -1.06 26.98 -4.22
C PHE A 122 -0.94 25.99 -5.39
N PHE A 123 -2.01 25.80 -6.17
CA PHE A 123 -1.95 24.93 -7.34
C PHE A 123 -0.98 25.44 -8.41
N ASP A 124 -0.94 26.76 -8.61
CA ASP A 124 -0.22 27.38 -9.73
C ASP A 124 1.32 27.27 -9.61
N VAL A 125 1.83 26.88 -8.44
CA VAL A 125 3.27 26.67 -8.20
C VAL A 125 3.70 25.20 -8.28
N SER A 126 2.76 24.26 -8.40
CA SER A 126 3.04 22.81 -8.40
C SER A 126 3.68 22.30 -9.70
N GLY A 127 3.67 23.09 -10.79
CA GLY A 127 4.17 22.65 -12.10
C GLY A 127 3.36 21.52 -12.76
N VAL A 128 2.19 21.16 -12.21
CA VAL A 128 1.27 20.16 -12.75
C VAL A 128 0.33 20.81 -13.77
N THR A 129 0.35 20.30 -15.00
CA THR A 129 -0.48 20.82 -16.10
C THR A 129 -1.82 20.09 -16.21
N VAL A 130 -2.76 20.64 -16.99
CA VAL A 130 -4.04 19.97 -17.28
C VAL A 130 -3.82 18.64 -18.00
N THR A 131 -2.84 18.58 -18.91
CA THR A 131 -2.46 17.35 -19.62
C THR A 131 -1.95 16.29 -18.65
N ASP A 132 -1.12 16.68 -17.68
CA ASP A 132 -0.62 15.77 -16.64
C ASP A 132 -1.78 15.16 -15.82
N LEU A 133 -2.78 15.98 -15.46
CA LEU A 133 -3.96 15.52 -14.72
C LEU A 133 -4.79 14.51 -15.52
N GLN A 134 -5.02 14.77 -16.81
CA GLN A 134 -5.75 13.85 -17.68
C GLN A 134 -5.01 12.53 -17.86
N ALA A 135 -3.70 12.58 -18.07
CA ALA A 135 -2.86 11.39 -18.17
C ALA A 135 -2.87 10.59 -16.86
N ALA A 136 -2.70 11.25 -15.72
CA ALA A 136 -2.73 10.61 -14.41
C ALA A 136 -4.09 9.95 -14.11
N GLU A 137 -5.19 10.60 -14.45
CA GLU A 137 -6.53 10.01 -14.29
C GLU A 137 -6.69 8.71 -15.09
N LEU A 138 -6.28 8.72 -16.35
CA LEU A 138 -6.35 7.55 -17.23
C LEU A 138 -5.45 6.42 -16.72
N GLN A 139 -4.21 6.74 -16.33
CA GLN A 139 -3.26 5.78 -15.79
C GLN A 139 -3.79 5.12 -14.52
N VAL A 140 -4.30 5.89 -13.55
CA VAL A 140 -4.84 5.33 -12.31
C VAL A 140 -6.06 4.44 -12.56
N LYS A 141 -6.99 4.87 -13.43
CA LYS A 141 -8.17 4.05 -13.78
C LYS A 141 -7.79 2.75 -14.49
N ALA A 142 -6.81 2.81 -15.40
CA ALA A 142 -6.29 1.63 -16.08
C ALA A 142 -5.60 0.68 -15.09
N ALA A 143 -4.71 1.20 -14.23
CA ALA A 143 -4.01 0.43 -13.22
C ALA A 143 -4.97 -0.21 -12.22
N GLU A 144 -6.01 0.49 -11.78
CA GLU A 144 -6.99 -0.11 -10.86
C GLU A 144 -7.73 -1.27 -11.51
N LYS A 145 -8.00 -1.19 -12.81
CA LYS A 145 -8.66 -2.29 -13.54
C LYS A 145 -7.76 -3.52 -13.64
N SER A 146 -6.47 -3.36 -13.88
CA SER A 146 -5.53 -4.48 -14.11
C SER A 146 -4.88 -5.01 -12.83
N GLU A 147 -4.56 -4.15 -11.88
CA GLU A 147 -3.65 -4.47 -10.78
C GLU A 147 -4.34 -4.55 -9.42
N PHE A 148 -5.50 -3.91 -9.22
CA PHE A 148 -6.11 -3.77 -7.89
C PHE A 148 -6.37 -5.10 -7.20
N ARG A 149 -6.79 -6.14 -7.94
CA ARG A 149 -7.03 -7.47 -7.36
C ARG A 149 -5.75 -8.14 -6.86
N GLY A 150 -4.61 -7.90 -7.50
CA GLY A 150 -3.31 -8.37 -7.01
C GLY A 150 -2.85 -7.54 -5.83
N TRP A 151 -2.96 -6.22 -5.93
CA TRP A 151 -2.55 -5.29 -4.88
C TRP A 151 -3.29 -5.52 -3.57
N ILE A 152 -4.62 -5.72 -3.61
CA ILE A 152 -5.40 -5.89 -2.38
C ILE A 152 -5.01 -7.17 -1.61
N LEU A 153 -4.50 -8.21 -2.30
CA LEU A 153 -4.01 -9.43 -1.66
C LEU A 153 -2.78 -9.20 -0.79
N GLN A 154 -2.02 -8.13 -1.04
CA GLN A 154 -0.84 -7.74 -0.26
C GLN A 154 -1.19 -6.71 0.82
N TRP A 155 -2.43 -6.22 0.84
CA TRP A 155 -2.80 -5.10 1.69
C TRP A 155 -3.04 -5.54 3.14
N GLY A 156 -2.24 -5.04 4.07
CA GLY A 156 -2.26 -5.43 5.49
C GLY A 156 -3.64 -5.42 6.16
N PRO A 157 -4.48 -4.38 6.01
CA PRO A 157 -5.84 -4.37 6.57
C PRO A 157 -6.72 -5.53 6.09
N LEU A 158 -6.52 -6.01 4.86
CA LEU A 158 -7.20 -7.22 4.39
C LEU A 158 -6.73 -8.44 5.17
N HIS A 159 -5.42 -8.60 5.40
CA HIS A 159 -4.89 -9.73 6.18
C HIS A 159 -5.49 -9.76 7.58
N SER A 160 -5.55 -8.61 8.28
CA SER A 160 -6.16 -8.51 9.61
C SER A 160 -7.64 -8.95 9.63
N VAL A 161 -8.42 -8.60 8.60
CA VAL A 161 -9.82 -9.03 8.47
C VAL A 161 -9.92 -10.53 8.19
N LEU A 162 -9.05 -11.06 7.31
CA LEU A 162 -9.03 -12.49 6.99
C LEU A 162 -8.61 -13.34 8.19
N GLU A 163 -7.65 -12.89 8.99
CA GLU A 163 -7.20 -13.55 10.22
C GLU A 163 -8.33 -13.70 11.24
N ARG A 164 -9.26 -12.73 11.31
CA ARG A 164 -10.45 -12.86 12.16
C ARG A 164 -11.55 -13.71 11.55
N LYS A 165 -11.80 -13.59 10.24
CA LYS A 165 -12.90 -14.30 9.57
C LYS A 165 -12.61 -15.76 9.26
N ALA A 166 -11.35 -16.10 8.99
CA ALA A 166 -10.92 -17.44 8.61
C ALA A 166 -9.56 -17.80 9.25
N PRO A 167 -9.45 -17.77 10.60
CA PRO A 167 -8.19 -17.93 11.32
C PRO A 167 -7.47 -19.24 10.97
N GLU A 168 -8.21 -20.35 10.92
CA GLU A 168 -7.62 -21.68 10.62
C GLU A 168 -7.00 -21.73 9.22
N ARG A 169 -7.68 -21.15 8.22
CA ARG A 169 -7.18 -21.14 6.83
C ARG A 169 -5.98 -20.22 6.69
N ILE A 170 -5.98 -19.06 7.35
CA ILE A 170 -4.85 -18.14 7.30
C ILE A 170 -3.64 -18.72 8.03
N ASN A 171 -3.83 -19.31 9.22
CA ASN A 171 -2.75 -19.95 9.96
C ASN A 171 -2.11 -21.09 9.16
N ALA A 172 -2.92 -21.94 8.51
CA ALA A 172 -2.41 -22.98 7.63
C ALA A 172 -1.60 -22.42 6.44
N LEU A 173 -2.03 -21.30 5.85
CA LEU A 173 -1.28 -20.63 4.78
C LEU A 173 0.04 -20.02 5.29
N ARG A 174 0.06 -19.45 6.50
CA ARG A 174 1.28 -18.91 7.12
C ARG A 174 2.28 -20.01 7.49
N GLU A 175 1.81 -21.11 8.07
CA GLU A 175 2.64 -22.29 8.34
C GLU A 175 3.24 -22.84 7.04
N LYS A 176 2.41 -22.96 5.99
CA LYS A 176 2.89 -23.36 4.67
C LYS A 176 3.92 -22.39 4.11
N GLN A 177 3.72 -21.07 4.25
CA GLN A 177 4.67 -20.06 3.78
C GLN A 177 6.06 -20.24 4.41
N ILE A 178 6.12 -20.56 5.70
CA ILE A 178 7.38 -20.82 6.41
C ILE A 178 8.06 -22.07 5.85
N LEU A 179 7.31 -23.16 5.67
CA LEU A 179 7.83 -24.40 5.10
C LEU A 179 8.32 -24.21 3.65
N ASP A 180 7.53 -23.55 2.80
CA ASP A 180 7.87 -23.25 1.41
C ASP A 180 9.18 -22.44 1.33
N TYR A 181 9.40 -21.48 2.24
CA TYR A 181 10.65 -20.75 2.35
C TYR A 181 11.83 -21.67 2.68
N GLU A 182 11.71 -22.49 3.73
CA GLU A 182 12.79 -23.38 4.18
C GLU A 182 13.17 -24.41 3.10
N GLU A 183 12.17 -24.99 2.44
CA GLU A 183 12.37 -25.95 1.35
C GLU A 183 13.00 -25.30 0.13
N THR A 184 12.50 -24.13 -0.30
CA THR A 184 13.04 -23.39 -1.43
C THR A 184 14.47 -22.95 -1.17
N TYR A 185 14.76 -22.44 0.03
CA TYR A 185 16.11 -22.04 0.42
C TYR A 185 17.08 -23.22 0.39
N ARG A 186 16.67 -24.38 0.95
CA ARG A 186 17.49 -25.60 0.93
C ARG A 186 17.77 -26.07 -0.48
N MET A 187 16.74 -26.09 -1.33
CA MET A 187 16.87 -26.43 -2.74
C MET A 187 17.86 -25.50 -3.46
N LEU A 188 17.71 -24.17 -3.32
CA LEU A 188 18.62 -23.19 -3.92
C LEU A 188 20.05 -23.34 -3.40
N SER A 189 20.22 -23.60 -2.10
CA SER A 189 21.53 -23.87 -1.50
C SER A 189 22.19 -25.11 -2.14
N ASP A 190 21.42 -26.18 -2.33
CA ASP A 190 21.90 -27.43 -2.91
C ASP A 190 22.24 -27.32 -4.39
N THR A 191 21.45 -26.55 -5.16
CA THR A 191 21.60 -26.44 -6.61
C THR A 191 22.54 -25.33 -7.06
N GLU A 192 22.70 -24.26 -6.27
CA GLU A 192 23.44 -23.06 -6.67
C GLU A 192 24.64 -22.76 -5.73
N LEU A 193 24.47 -22.78 -4.40
CA LEU A 193 25.59 -22.42 -3.48
C LEU A 193 26.63 -23.52 -3.39
N LYS A 194 26.22 -24.77 -3.13
CA LYS A 194 27.13 -25.90 -2.96
C LYS A 194 27.99 -26.13 -4.20
N PRO A 195 27.45 -26.17 -5.43
CA PRO A 195 28.26 -26.37 -6.63
C PRO A 195 29.20 -25.21 -6.93
N SER A 196 28.82 -23.98 -6.53
CA SER A 196 29.63 -22.78 -6.73
C SER A 196 30.65 -22.53 -5.61
N GLY A 197 30.66 -23.38 -4.56
CA GLY A 197 31.52 -23.19 -3.39
C GLY A 197 31.21 -21.92 -2.57
N LEU A 198 29.97 -21.41 -2.67
CA LEU A 198 29.54 -20.15 -2.06
C LEU A 198 28.83 -20.33 -0.70
N VAL A 199 28.81 -21.55 -0.17
CA VAL A 199 28.27 -21.81 1.17
C VAL A 199 29.10 -21.06 2.22
N GLY A 200 28.44 -20.31 3.10
CA GLY A 200 29.08 -19.42 4.08
C GLY A 200 29.41 -18.03 3.52
N ASN A 201 29.15 -17.75 2.24
CA ASN A 201 29.18 -16.40 1.70
C ASN A 201 27.89 -15.66 2.07
N THR A 202 28.00 -14.70 2.98
CA THR A 202 26.85 -13.95 3.53
C THR A 202 26.04 -13.21 2.46
N ASP A 203 26.68 -12.72 1.40
CA ASP A 203 25.99 -11.97 0.36
C ASP A 203 25.21 -12.90 -0.56
N ALA A 204 25.82 -14.02 -0.96
CA ALA A 204 25.16 -15.05 -1.74
C ALA A 204 23.98 -15.67 -0.99
N GLU A 205 24.15 -15.98 0.30
CA GLU A 205 23.07 -16.48 1.16
C GLU A 205 21.94 -15.47 1.34
N ARG A 206 22.26 -14.17 1.50
CA ARG A 206 21.24 -13.12 1.58
C ARG A 206 20.43 -13.02 0.29
N THR A 207 21.09 -13.03 -0.87
CA THR A 207 20.40 -12.98 -2.18
C THR A 207 19.48 -14.19 -2.38
N MET A 208 19.91 -15.39 -1.95
CA MET A 208 19.07 -16.57 -2.04
C MET A 208 17.92 -16.57 -1.04
N GLY A 209 18.15 -16.10 0.18
CA GLY A 209 17.10 -15.89 1.17
C GLY A 209 16.00 -14.98 0.63
N ALA A 210 16.37 -13.88 -0.03
CA ALA A 210 15.41 -12.98 -0.67
C ALA A 210 14.60 -13.68 -1.77
N ARG A 211 15.25 -14.47 -2.64
CA ARG A 211 14.56 -15.24 -3.71
C ARG A 211 13.62 -16.30 -3.13
N ALA A 212 14.03 -17.01 -2.08
CA ALA A 212 13.19 -17.99 -1.41
C ALA A 212 11.98 -17.33 -0.75
N MET A 213 12.18 -16.17 -0.11
CA MET A 213 11.10 -15.39 0.49
C MET A 213 10.09 -14.91 -0.56
N GLU A 214 10.55 -14.36 -1.69
CA GLU A 214 9.69 -13.92 -2.79
C GLU A 214 8.85 -15.09 -3.36
N SER A 215 9.48 -16.27 -3.51
CA SER A 215 8.79 -17.48 -3.95
C SER A 215 7.71 -17.92 -2.97
N ALA A 216 8.02 -17.96 -1.67
CA ALA A 216 7.08 -18.34 -0.62
C ALA A 216 5.94 -17.32 -0.48
N GLU A 217 6.24 -16.03 -0.59
CA GLU A 217 5.23 -14.96 -0.60
C GLU A 217 4.27 -15.10 -1.78
N LYS A 218 4.78 -15.36 -2.98
CA LYS A 218 3.93 -15.62 -4.16
C LYS A 218 2.99 -16.80 -3.93
N ALA A 219 3.50 -17.91 -3.39
CA ALA A 219 2.70 -19.09 -3.08
C ALA A 219 1.62 -18.81 -2.02
N PHE A 220 1.96 -18.01 -1.00
CA PHE A 220 1.03 -17.54 0.02
C PHE A 220 -0.10 -16.69 -0.59
N LEU A 221 0.23 -15.71 -1.44
CA LEU A 221 -0.75 -14.85 -2.11
C LEU A 221 -1.66 -15.65 -3.07
N ASP A 222 -1.12 -16.65 -3.78
CA ASP A 222 -1.91 -17.55 -4.61
C ASP A 222 -2.88 -18.40 -3.77
N GLY A 223 -2.48 -18.80 -2.57
CA GLY A 223 -3.35 -19.47 -1.59
C GLY A 223 -4.44 -18.57 -0.98
N LEU A 224 -4.17 -17.27 -0.84
CA LEU A 224 -5.17 -16.28 -0.40
C LEU A 224 -6.24 -15.99 -1.45
N ARG A 225 -5.89 -16.03 -2.74
CA ARG A 225 -6.81 -15.66 -3.83
C ARG A 225 -8.18 -16.35 -3.75
N PRO A 226 -8.32 -17.68 -3.59
CA PRO A 226 -9.64 -18.31 -3.48
C PRO A 226 -10.43 -17.87 -2.23
N LEU A 227 -9.75 -17.64 -1.10
CA LEU A 227 -10.38 -17.16 0.12
C LEU A 227 -10.91 -15.72 -0.06
N VAL A 228 -10.14 -14.87 -0.73
CA VAL A 228 -10.53 -13.50 -1.02
C VAL A 228 -11.64 -13.43 -2.06
N ASP A 229 -11.63 -14.29 -3.07
CA ASP A 229 -12.74 -14.36 -4.04
C ASP A 229 -14.03 -14.88 -3.39
N GLU A 230 -13.94 -15.79 -2.42
CA GLU A 230 -15.08 -16.27 -1.62
C GLU A 230 -15.67 -15.16 -0.73
N ILE A 231 -14.82 -14.42 0.00
CA ILE A 231 -15.26 -13.41 0.99
C ILE A 231 -15.59 -12.07 0.34
N LEU A 232 -14.79 -11.64 -0.65
CA LEU A 232 -14.85 -10.30 -1.25
C LEU A 232 -15.28 -10.27 -2.72
N GLY A 233 -15.49 -11.42 -3.37
CA GLY A 233 -15.70 -11.48 -4.83
C GLY A 233 -16.87 -10.61 -5.34
N SER A 234 -17.94 -10.45 -4.57
CA SER A 234 -19.06 -9.57 -4.91
C SER A 234 -18.70 -8.07 -4.84
N TYR A 235 -17.72 -7.69 -4.02
CA TYR A 235 -17.26 -6.31 -3.82
C TYR A 235 -16.09 -5.93 -4.75
N LEU A 236 -15.39 -6.91 -5.32
CA LEU A 236 -14.20 -6.70 -6.17
C LEU A 236 -14.50 -6.45 -7.67
N GLN A 237 -15.77 -6.20 -8.03
CA GLN A 237 -16.15 -5.91 -9.40
C GLN A 237 -15.42 -4.68 -9.98
N VAL A 238 -15.20 -4.70 -11.30
CA VAL A 238 -14.51 -3.60 -12.00
C VAL A 238 -15.38 -2.34 -11.94
N GLN A 239 -14.83 -1.26 -11.39
CA GLN A 239 -15.56 0.02 -11.24
C GLN A 239 -15.51 0.89 -12.50
N TRP A 240 -14.43 0.80 -13.29
CA TRP A 240 -14.19 1.70 -14.41
C TRP A 240 -14.47 1.04 -15.75
N ARG A 241 -15.32 1.68 -16.56
CA ARG A 241 -15.38 1.43 -18.01
C ARG A 241 -14.43 2.42 -18.68
N LEU A 242 -13.38 1.90 -19.32
CA LEU A 242 -12.54 2.73 -20.19
C LEU A 242 -13.37 3.02 -21.44
N THR A 243 -13.87 4.25 -21.57
CA THR A 243 -14.45 4.78 -22.80
C THR A 243 -13.42 5.64 -23.51
#